data_AF-A0A920W686-F1
#
_entry.id   AF-A0A920W686-F1
#
_cell.length_a   1.000
_cell.length_b   1.000
_cell.length_c   1.000
_cell.angle_alpha   90.00
_cell.angle_beta   90.00
_cell.angle_gamma   90.00
#
_symmetry.space_group_name_H-M   'P 1'
#
loop_
_entity.id
_entity.type
_entity.pdbx_description
1 polymer ?
#
loop_
_entity_poly.entity_id
_entity_poly.type
_entity_poly.pdbx_seq_one_letter_code
_entity_poly.pdbx_strand_id
1 'polypeptide(L)'
;MHSHDFCRLAGAFVISVGVVSSGWAQQQDDDVVARVGGDPITFADLEEAWQRNDASSRLRMLQDLYETRRRALDIIVGERLIVREAEKRNMTRDELLELELPSRSLPVTDEQITLVYQRNQAQFGDRTLEQMSPEIRVFLERQRPMQALHAYMNELRREAADDVVVTLAPPRQEIEVLPEDPARGPETAPIEIVEFSDFDCPYCQRATNMIARVLTEYGDQIRFI
;
A
#
# COMPACT_ATOMS: atom_id res chain seq x y z
N MET A 1 -12.30 -7.86 -86.06
CA MET A 1 -11.29 -6.89 -85.60
C MET A 1 -12.00 -5.71 -84.96
N HIS A 2 -12.11 -5.70 -83.63
CA HIS A 2 -11.83 -4.53 -82.78
C HIS A 2 -12.02 -4.90 -81.31
N SER A 3 -11.05 -4.47 -80.53
CA SER A 3 -10.82 -4.72 -79.12
C SER A 3 -11.76 -3.89 -78.26
N HIS A 4 -12.20 -4.43 -77.13
CA HIS A 4 -12.46 -3.65 -75.93
C HIS A 4 -12.10 -4.49 -74.69
N ASP A 5 -10.87 -4.29 -74.24
CA ASP A 5 -10.40 -4.64 -72.89
C ASP A 5 -11.14 -3.79 -71.85
N PHE A 6 -11.82 -4.43 -70.91
CA PHE A 6 -12.30 -3.78 -69.68
C PHE A 6 -11.50 -4.33 -68.49
N CYS A 7 -10.51 -3.53 -68.09
CA CYS A 7 -9.63 -3.76 -66.96
C CYS A 7 -10.41 -3.72 -65.64
N ARG A 8 -10.47 -4.85 -64.91
CA ARG A 8 -10.96 -4.93 -63.53
C ARG A 8 -9.84 -4.50 -62.57
N LEU A 9 -9.93 -3.28 -62.04
CA LEU A 9 -9.13 -2.82 -60.90
C LEU A 9 -9.71 -3.44 -59.62
N ALA A 10 -9.08 -4.50 -59.12
CA ALA A 10 -9.27 -4.98 -57.76
C ALA A 10 -8.34 -4.18 -56.82
N GLY A 11 -8.87 -3.11 -56.24
CA GLY A 11 -8.18 -2.37 -55.18
C GLY A 11 -8.25 -3.15 -53.87
N ALA A 12 -7.15 -3.79 -53.48
CA ALA A 12 -6.98 -4.32 -52.13
C ALA A 12 -6.70 -3.14 -51.17
N PHE A 13 -7.71 -2.75 -50.40
CA PHE A 13 -7.55 -1.79 -49.30
C PHE A 13 -6.95 -2.54 -48.11
N VAL A 14 -5.64 -2.46 -47.92
CA VAL A 14 -4.99 -2.92 -46.70
C VAL A 14 -5.28 -1.89 -45.62
N ILE A 15 -6.28 -2.17 -44.79
CA ILE A 15 -6.50 -1.42 -43.55
C ILE A 15 -5.44 -1.91 -42.56
N SER A 16 -4.31 -1.21 -42.52
CA SER A 16 -3.37 -1.33 -41.41
C SER A 16 -4.02 -0.72 -40.17
N VAL A 17 -4.63 -1.56 -39.33
CA VAL A 17 -5.03 -1.18 -37.97
C VAL A 17 -3.74 -1.00 -37.18
N GLY A 18 -3.22 0.24 -37.18
CA GLY A 18 -2.19 0.64 -36.24
C GLY A 18 -2.83 0.68 -34.85
N VAL A 19 -2.57 -0.33 -34.04
CA VAL A 19 -2.81 -0.24 -32.60
C VAL A 19 -1.80 0.76 -32.07
N VAL A 20 -2.21 2.02 -31.95
CA VAL A 20 -1.47 2.99 -31.15
C VAL A 20 -1.79 2.65 -29.70
N SER A 21 -1.03 1.72 -29.14
CA SER A 21 -0.95 1.57 -27.70
C SER A 21 -0.28 2.84 -27.18
N SER A 22 -1.08 3.84 -26.82
CA SER A 22 -0.66 4.91 -25.92
C SER A 22 -0.47 4.28 -24.53
N GLY A 23 0.60 3.49 -24.40
CA GLY A 23 1.16 3.16 -23.11
C GLY A 23 1.66 4.46 -22.54
N TRP A 24 1.08 4.89 -21.43
CA TRP A 24 1.74 5.83 -20.54
C TRP A 24 3.00 5.10 -20.07
N ALA A 25 4.09 5.26 -20.82
CA ALA A 25 5.37 4.72 -20.44
C ALA A 25 5.78 5.46 -19.16
N GLN A 26 6.05 4.71 -18.10
CA GLN A 26 6.66 5.29 -16.91
C GLN A 26 8.01 5.86 -17.33
N GLN A 27 8.26 7.12 -17.01
CA GLN A 27 9.49 7.81 -17.40
C GLN A 27 10.69 7.08 -16.81
N GLN A 28 11.73 6.92 -17.62
CA GLN A 28 13.00 6.33 -17.25
C GLN A 28 13.98 7.43 -16.83
N ASP A 29 14.96 7.07 -16.00
CA ASP A 29 15.94 8.01 -15.44
C ASP A 29 16.63 8.87 -16.51
N ASP A 30 16.98 8.27 -17.65
CA ASP A 30 17.68 8.93 -18.75
C ASP A 30 16.76 9.80 -19.65
N ASP A 31 15.44 9.75 -19.44
CA ASP A 31 14.50 10.51 -20.26
C ASP A 31 14.72 12.01 -20.08
N VAL A 32 14.96 12.73 -21.19
CA VAL A 32 15.11 14.19 -21.16
C VAL A 32 13.73 14.83 -20.95
N VAL A 33 13.53 15.46 -19.79
CA VAL A 33 12.27 16.11 -19.40
C VAL A 33 12.26 17.61 -19.67
N ALA A 34 13.43 18.23 -19.75
CA ALA A 34 13.57 19.64 -20.11
C ALA A 34 14.94 19.93 -20.73
N ARG A 35 15.11 21.13 -21.29
CA ARG A 35 16.40 21.65 -21.74
C ARG A 35 16.58 23.11 -21.37
N VAL A 36 17.80 23.51 -21.01
CA VAL A 36 18.18 24.92 -20.77
C VAL A 36 19.33 25.26 -21.69
N GLY A 37 19.13 26.17 -22.65
CA GLY A 37 20.19 26.55 -23.60
C GLY A 37 20.71 25.42 -24.50
N GLY A 38 20.04 24.26 -24.53
CA GLY A 38 20.47 23.05 -25.23
C GLY A 38 20.89 21.91 -24.29
N ASP A 39 21.28 22.24 -23.05
CA ASP A 39 21.68 21.28 -22.03
C ASP A 39 20.47 20.47 -21.55
N PRO A 40 20.51 19.13 -21.58
CA PRO A 40 19.41 18.29 -21.14
C PRO A 40 19.26 18.29 -19.61
N ILE A 41 18.01 18.27 -19.15
CA ILE A 41 17.61 17.90 -17.80
C ILE A 41 16.89 16.56 -17.93
N THR A 42 17.41 15.55 -17.26
CA THR A 42 16.87 14.19 -17.25
C THR A 42 15.82 14.01 -16.17
N PHE A 43 15.07 12.91 -16.22
CA PHE A 43 14.14 12.55 -15.16
C PHE A 43 14.89 12.28 -13.84
N ALA A 44 16.09 11.69 -13.90
CA ALA A 44 16.96 11.54 -12.73
C ALA A 44 17.32 12.88 -12.09
N ASP A 45 17.70 13.89 -12.89
CA ASP A 45 18.01 15.23 -12.39
C ASP A 45 16.80 15.86 -11.66
N LEU A 46 15.60 15.65 -12.20
CA LEU A 46 14.35 16.10 -11.59
C LEU A 46 14.08 15.39 -10.25
N GLU A 47 14.22 14.07 -10.20
CA GLU A 47 13.99 13.27 -8.99
C GLU A 47 14.99 13.62 -7.88
N GLU A 48 16.26 13.82 -8.24
CA GLU A 48 17.31 14.26 -7.33
C GLU A 48 17.02 15.68 -6.80
N ALA A 49 16.63 16.59 -7.69
CA ALA A 49 16.23 17.94 -7.30
C ALA A 49 14.99 17.92 -6.37
N TRP A 50 14.03 17.04 -6.61
CA TRP A 50 12.87 16.88 -5.74
C TRP A 50 13.28 16.33 -4.36
N GLN A 51 14.15 15.32 -4.32
CA GLN A 51 14.70 14.81 -3.06
C GLN A 51 15.42 15.90 -2.27
N ARG A 52 16.28 16.69 -2.92
CA ARG A 52 17.03 17.76 -2.25
C ARG A 52 16.15 18.90 -1.76
N ASN A 53 15.18 19.32 -2.56
CA ASN A 53 14.39 20.52 -2.27
C ASN A 53 13.11 20.23 -1.45
N ASP A 54 12.57 19.02 -1.50
CA ASP A 54 11.37 18.61 -0.75
C ASP A 54 11.37 17.12 -0.41
N ALA A 55 12.40 16.68 0.33
CA ALA A 55 12.51 15.31 0.85
C ALA A 55 11.25 14.86 1.59
N SER A 56 10.59 15.79 2.30
CA SER A 56 9.42 15.49 3.11
C SER A 56 8.22 15.07 2.26
N SER A 57 7.91 15.79 1.18
CA SER A 57 6.80 15.44 0.29
C SER A 57 7.13 14.22 -0.54
N ARG A 58 8.39 14.09 -0.99
CA ARG A 58 8.86 12.89 -1.68
C ARG A 58 8.65 11.65 -0.82
N LEU A 59 9.13 11.66 0.42
CA LEU A 59 8.98 10.52 1.33
C LEU A 59 7.51 10.21 1.61
N ARG A 60 6.66 11.22 1.86
CA ARG A 60 5.21 11.02 2.02
C ARG A 60 4.59 10.33 0.81
N MET A 61 4.88 10.79 -0.40
CA MET A 61 4.34 10.19 -1.62
C MET A 61 4.84 8.76 -1.84
N LEU A 62 6.12 8.48 -1.57
CA LEU A 62 6.67 7.13 -1.65
C LEU A 62 6.05 6.20 -0.59
N GLN A 63 5.79 6.70 0.61
CA GLN A 63 5.09 5.96 1.67
C GLN A 63 3.66 5.63 1.23
N ASP A 64 2.89 6.59 0.72
CA ASP A 64 1.54 6.37 0.21
C ASP A 64 1.51 5.32 -0.92
N LEU A 65 2.47 5.39 -1.84
CA LEU A 65 2.63 4.41 -2.91
C LEU A 65 2.92 3.01 -2.35
N TYR A 66 3.82 2.91 -1.37
CA TYR A 66 4.11 1.64 -0.72
C TYR A 66 2.89 1.09 0.03
N GLU A 67 2.18 1.91 0.81
CA GLU A 67 0.99 1.48 1.55
C GLU A 67 -0.11 0.98 0.63
N THR A 68 -0.38 1.69 -0.47
CA THR A 68 -1.40 1.27 -1.45
C THR A 68 -1.00 -0.04 -2.13
N ARG A 69 0.27 -0.21 -2.52
CA ARG A 69 0.81 -1.48 -3.04
C ARG A 69 0.73 -2.59 -2.00
N ARG A 70 1.03 -2.29 -0.73
CA ARG A 70 0.97 -3.26 0.37
C ARG A 70 -0.45 -3.76 0.59
N ARG A 71 -1.44 -2.85 0.63
CA ARG A 71 -2.86 -3.22 0.72
C ARG A 71 -3.31 -4.12 -0.44
N ALA A 72 -2.90 -3.80 -1.67
CA ALA A 72 -3.20 -4.65 -2.83
C ALA A 72 -2.53 -6.03 -2.74
N LEU A 73 -1.27 -6.09 -2.31
CA LEU A 73 -0.55 -7.34 -2.09
C LEU A 73 -1.24 -8.21 -1.03
N ASP A 74 -1.72 -7.61 0.06
CA ASP A 74 -2.41 -8.33 1.12
C ASP A 74 -3.72 -8.98 0.62
N ILE A 75 -4.45 -8.30 -0.30
CA ILE A 75 -5.64 -8.88 -0.97
C ILE A 75 -5.23 -10.09 -1.81
N ILE A 76 -4.22 -9.95 -2.67
CA ILE A 76 -3.75 -11.03 -3.55
C ILE A 76 -3.30 -12.25 -2.73
N VAL A 77 -2.56 -12.01 -1.64
CA VAL A 77 -2.12 -13.08 -0.75
C VAL A 77 -3.32 -13.81 -0.14
N GLY A 78 -4.30 -13.07 0.40
CA GLY A 78 -5.48 -13.70 0.99
C GLY A 78 -6.33 -14.47 -0.02
N GLU A 79 -6.51 -13.97 -1.25
CA GLU A 79 -7.20 -14.69 -2.32
C GLU A 79 -6.50 -16.01 -2.67
N ARG A 80 -5.16 -16.00 -2.79
CA ARG A 80 -4.38 -17.21 -3.04
C ARG A 80 -4.48 -18.22 -1.90
N LEU A 81 -4.50 -17.74 -0.66
CA LEU A 81 -4.68 -18.60 0.51
C LEU A 81 -6.06 -19.26 0.52
N ILE A 82 -7.12 -18.53 0.16
CA ILE A 82 -8.47 -19.10 0.04
C ILE A 82 -8.49 -20.19 -1.04
N VAL A 83 -7.92 -19.92 -2.22
CA VAL A 83 -7.85 -20.93 -3.30
C VAL A 83 -7.09 -22.17 -2.86
N ARG A 84 -5.93 -21.99 -2.21
CA ARG A 84 -5.12 -23.11 -1.70
C ARG A 84 -5.88 -23.92 -0.65
N GLU A 85 -6.61 -23.28 0.25
CA GLU A 85 -7.41 -23.99 1.25
C GLU A 85 -8.59 -24.73 0.61
N ALA A 86 -9.19 -24.16 -0.44
CA ALA A 86 -10.26 -24.82 -1.19
C ALA A 86 -9.73 -26.08 -1.89
N GLU A 87 -8.58 -25.99 -2.56
CA GLU A 87 -7.89 -27.12 -3.18
C GLU A 87 -7.55 -28.22 -2.17
N LYS A 88 -6.99 -27.84 -1.00
CA LYS A 88 -6.67 -28.78 0.08
C LYS A 88 -7.90 -29.56 0.57
N ARG A 89 -9.08 -28.94 0.50
CA ARG A 89 -10.37 -29.54 0.89
C ARG A 89 -11.15 -30.15 -0.26
N ASN A 90 -10.60 -30.13 -1.49
CA ASN A 90 -11.30 -30.56 -2.70
C ASN A 90 -12.64 -29.84 -2.92
N MET A 91 -12.69 -28.54 -2.60
CA MET A 91 -13.84 -27.67 -2.80
C MET A 91 -13.51 -26.58 -3.83
N THR A 92 -14.52 -26.01 -4.46
CA THR A 92 -14.37 -24.74 -5.16
C THR A 92 -14.21 -23.60 -4.15
N ARG A 93 -13.67 -22.46 -4.60
CA ARG A 93 -13.58 -21.25 -3.79
C ARG A 93 -14.94 -20.87 -3.19
N ASP A 94 -15.99 -20.87 -4.01
CA ASP A 94 -17.30 -20.39 -3.59
C ASP A 94 -17.95 -21.33 -2.58
N GLU A 95 -17.83 -22.65 -2.77
CA GLU A 95 -18.29 -23.64 -1.77
C GLU A 95 -17.55 -23.49 -0.44
N LEU A 96 -16.23 -23.24 -0.47
CA LEU A 96 -15.47 -23.00 0.76
C LEU A 96 -15.95 -21.75 1.48
N LEU A 97 -16.19 -20.66 0.75
CA LEU A 97 -16.67 -19.41 1.35
C LEU A 97 -18.10 -19.55 1.90
N GLU A 98 -19.00 -20.23 1.20
CA GLU A 98 -20.34 -20.52 1.71
C GLU A 98 -20.31 -21.33 3.01
N LEU A 99 -19.35 -22.25 3.14
CA LEU A 99 -19.14 -23.04 4.34
C LEU A 99 -18.53 -22.21 5.50
N GLU A 100 -17.50 -21.40 5.22
CA GLU A 100 -16.65 -20.79 6.24
C GLU A 100 -17.11 -19.40 6.68
N LEU A 101 -17.75 -18.61 5.82
CA LEU A 101 -18.15 -17.24 6.16
C LEU A 101 -19.25 -17.15 7.24
N PRO A 102 -20.29 -18.00 7.27
CA PRO A 102 -21.38 -17.88 8.25
C PRO A 102 -20.91 -17.96 9.71
N SER A 103 -19.94 -18.82 10.03
CA SER A 103 -19.42 -18.97 11.40
C SER A 103 -18.59 -17.76 11.86
N ARG A 104 -18.10 -16.95 10.92
CA ARG A 104 -17.30 -15.73 11.16
C ARG A 104 -18.13 -14.45 11.08
N SER A 105 -19.40 -14.55 10.70
CA SER A 105 -20.30 -13.41 10.66
C SER A 105 -20.78 -13.06 12.07
N LEU A 106 -20.30 -11.94 12.61
CA LEU A 106 -20.75 -11.44 13.91
C LEU A 106 -22.19 -10.89 13.82
N PRO A 107 -23.04 -11.12 14.83
CA PRO A 107 -24.37 -10.52 14.88
C PRO A 107 -24.27 -8.99 15.06
N VAL A 108 -25.24 -8.24 14.56
CA VAL A 108 -25.36 -6.80 14.81
C VAL A 108 -25.89 -6.55 16.22
N THR A 109 -25.08 -5.90 17.05
CA THR A 109 -25.44 -5.53 18.43
C THR A 109 -26.01 -4.12 18.49
N ASP A 110 -26.86 -3.87 19.48
CA ASP A 110 -27.46 -2.54 19.69
C ASP A 110 -26.42 -1.49 20.06
N GLU A 111 -25.32 -1.92 20.68
CA GLU A 111 -24.16 -1.08 20.99
C GLU A 111 -23.46 -0.60 19.71
N GLN A 112 -23.30 -1.47 18.71
CA GLN A 112 -22.78 -1.08 17.39
C GLN A 112 -23.71 -0.10 16.67
N ILE A 113 -25.02 -0.32 16.75
CA ILE A 113 -26.01 0.60 16.17
C ILE A 113 -25.90 1.97 16.82
N THR A 114 -25.83 2.00 18.15
CA THR A 114 -25.67 3.23 18.95
C THR A 114 -24.39 3.96 18.57
N LEU A 115 -23.26 3.26 18.45
CA LEU A 115 -21.97 3.84 18.06
C LEU A 115 -22.00 4.43 16.64
N VAL A 116 -22.61 3.72 15.68
CA VAL A 116 -22.75 4.22 14.30
C VAL A 116 -23.65 5.45 14.27
N TYR A 117 -24.76 5.45 15.02
CA TYR A 117 -25.65 6.60 15.12
C TYR A 117 -24.91 7.83 15.69
N GLN A 118 -24.22 7.67 16.82
CA GLN A 118 -23.48 8.75 17.45
C GLN A 118 -22.39 9.33 16.54
N ARG A 119 -21.62 8.46 15.85
CA ARG A 119 -20.55 8.90 14.95
C ARG A 119 -21.07 9.66 13.72
N ASN A 120 -22.30 9.38 13.27
CA ASN A 120 -22.88 9.95 12.06
C ASN A 120 -24.06 10.89 12.34
N GLN A 121 -24.25 11.33 13.58
CA GLN A 121 -25.42 12.13 14.00
C GLN A 121 -25.62 13.38 13.15
N ALA A 122 -24.52 14.05 12.76
CA ALA A 122 -24.55 15.22 11.88
C ALA A 122 -25.22 14.95 10.51
N GLN A 123 -25.18 13.71 10.02
CA GLN A 123 -25.82 13.30 8.76
C GLN A 123 -27.30 12.93 8.95
N PHE A 124 -27.75 12.71 10.19
CA PHE A 124 -29.10 12.25 10.50
C PHE A 124 -30.08 13.39 10.85
N GLY A 125 -29.57 14.58 11.16
CA GLY A 125 -30.40 15.74 11.52
C GLY A 125 -31.19 15.47 12.79
N ASP A 126 -32.49 15.76 12.77
CA ASP A 126 -33.37 15.59 13.93
C ASP A 126 -33.89 14.15 14.13
N ARG A 127 -33.49 13.21 13.27
CA ARG A 127 -33.94 11.81 13.36
C ARG A 127 -33.34 11.13 14.57
N THR A 128 -34.16 10.43 15.35
CA THR A 128 -33.73 9.77 16.59
C THR A 128 -33.00 8.45 16.32
N LEU A 129 -32.30 7.93 17.34
CA LEU A 129 -31.69 6.60 17.30
C LEU A 129 -32.73 5.52 16.98
N GLU A 130 -33.91 5.59 17.58
CA GLU A 130 -34.98 4.63 17.35
C GLU A 130 -35.44 4.65 15.89
N GLN A 131 -35.58 5.85 15.31
CA GLN A 131 -35.95 6.02 13.90
C GLN A 131 -34.88 5.53 12.93
N MET A 132 -33.59 5.59 13.31
CA MET A 132 -32.46 5.21 12.44
C MET A 132 -31.94 3.78 12.66
N SER A 133 -32.36 3.12 13.75
CA SER A 133 -31.85 1.80 14.13
C SER A 133 -32.07 0.73 13.05
N PRO A 134 -33.24 0.65 12.38
CA PRO A 134 -33.46 -0.32 11.29
C PRO A 134 -32.50 -0.11 10.11
N GLU A 135 -32.29 1.13 9.67
CA GLU A 135 -31.41 1.46 8.54
C GLU A 135 -29.95 1.18 8.89
N ILE A 136 -29.52 1.53 10.10
CA ILE A 136 -28.17 1.25 10.58
C ILE A 136 -27.95 -0.26 10.70
N ARG A 137 -28.96 -1.01 11.17
CA ARG A 137 -28.89 -2.48 11.24
C ARG A 137 -28.69 -3.09 9.86
N VAL A 138 -29.51 -2.71 8.87
CA VAL A 138 -29.37 -3.20 7.48
C VAL A 138 -28.01 -2.80 6.89
N PHE A 139 -27.52 -1.60 7.18
CA PHE A 139 -26.19 -1.16 6.76
C PHE A 139 -25.08 -2.06 7.34
N LEU A 140 -25.14 -2.35 8.64
CA LEU A 140 -24.17 -3.22 9.31
C LEU A 140 -24.28 -4.67 8.82
N GLU A 141 -25.49 -5.19 8.59
CA GLU A 141 -25.74 -6.52 8.03
C GLU A 141 -25.13 -6.66 6.64
N ARG A 142 -25.26 -5.65 5.77
CA ARG A 142 -24.62 -5.63 4.44
C ARG A 142 -23.09 -5.65 4.50
N GLN A 143 -22.48 -5.21 5.61
CA GLN A 143 -21.03 -5.25 5.79
C GLN A 143 -20.52 -6.59 6.33
N ARG A 144 -21.39 -7.42 6.94
CA ARG A 144 -20.97 -8.67 7.57
C ARG A 144 -20.24 -9.65 6.65
N PRO A 145 -20.67 -9.87 5.39
CA PRO A 145 -19.96 -10.78 4.49
C PRO A 145 -18.51 -10.35 4.24
N MET A 146 -18.28 -9.04 4.01
CA MET A 146 -16.93 -8.51 3.81
C MET A 146 -16.06 -8.60 5.06
N GLN A 147 -16.64 -8.38 6.25
CA GLN A 147 -15.92 -8.53 7.53
C GLN A 147 -15.55 -10.00 7.79
N ALA A 148 -16.47 -10.93 7.54
CA ALA A 148 -16.23 -12.37 7.68
C ALA A 148 -15.13 -12.84 6.71
N LEU A 149 -15.14 -12.36 5.46
CA LEU A 149 -14.10 -12.66 4.47
C LEU A 149 -12.74 -12.15 4.93
N HIS A 150 -12.66 -10.91 5.40
CA HIS A 150 -11.42 -10.36 5.92
C HIS A 150 -10.90 -11.10 7.15
N ALA A 151 -11.79 -11.49 8.08
CA ALA A 151 -11.44 -12.31 9.22
C ALA A 151 -10.86 -13.67 8.79
N TYR A 152 -11.50 -14.33 7.81
CA TYR A 152 -11.03 -15.60 7.28
C TYR A 152 -9.66 -15.49 6.59
N MET A 153 -9.45 -14.47 5.75
CA MET A 153 -8.15 -14.21 5.12
C MET A 153 -7.04 -14.00 6.17
N ASN A 154 -7.34 -13.30 7.26
CA ASN A 154 -6.39 -13.09 8.35
C ASN A 154 -6.07 -14.37 9.12
N GLU A 155 -7.05 -15.25 9.33
CA GLU A 155 -6.84 -16.57 9.94
C GLU A 155 -5.94 -17.44 9.06
N LEU A 156 -6.27 -17.59 7.78
CA LEU A 156 -5.46 -18.36 6.82
C LEU A 156 -4.02 -17.83 6.75
N ARG A 157 -3.85 -16.51 6.82
CA ARG A 157 -2.51 -15.91 6.83
C ARG A 157 -1.72 -16.24 8.08
N ARG A 158 -2.36 -16.31 9.25
CA ARG A 158 -1.71 -16.73 10.50
C ARG A 158 -1.34 -18.21 10.46
N GLU A 159 -2.20 -19.05 9.91
CA GLU A 159 -1.94 -20.48 9.72
C GLU A 159 -0.80 -20.73 8.72
N ALA A 160 -0.70 -19.89 7.68
CA ALA A 160 0.34 -19.94 6.66
C ALA A 160 1.54 -19.03 6.98
N ALA A 161 1.78 -18.67 8.24
CA ALA A 161 2.82 -17.71 8.62
C ALA A 161 4.22 -18.09 8.11
N ASP A 162 4.54 -19.39 8.07
CA ASP A 162 5.83 -19.91 7.59
C ASP A 162 5.92 -19.95 6.05
N ASP A 163 4.78 -19.92 5.34
CA ASP A 163 4.72 -20.02 3.88
C ASP A 163 4.61 -18.64 3.20
N VAL A 164 4.13 -17.61 3.91
CA VAL A 164 3.88 -16.27 3.36
C VAL A 164 5.09 -15.37 3.59
N VAL A 165 5.95 -15.28 2.57
CA VAL A 165 7.10 -14.36 2.56
C VAL A 165 6.76 -13.08 1.79
N VAL A 166 6.89 -11.93 2.45
CA VAL A 166 6.68 -10.61 1.84
C VAL A 166 8.02 -9.92 1.66
N THR A 167 8.42 -9.70 0.40
CA THR A 167 9.68 -9.04 0.02
C THR A 167 9.49 -7.59 -0.46
N LEU A 168 8.26 -7.07 -0.42
CA LEU A 168 7.98 -5.67 -0.75
C LEU A 168 8.66 -4.76 0.27
N ALA A 169 9.69 -4.04 -0.15
CA ALA A 169 10.47 -3.16 0.72
C ALA A 169 9.76 -1.81 0.93
N PRO A 170 9.72 -1.29 2.16
CA PRO A 170 9.27 0.07 2.41
C PRO A 170 10.27 1.08 1.84
N PRO A 171 9.81 2.30 1.47
CA PRO A 171 10.72 3.35 1.06
C PRO A 171 11.62 3.75 2.24
N ARG A 172 12.89 3.96 1.95
CA ARG A 172 13.90 4.38 2.92
C ARG A 172 14.52 5.68 2.46
N GLN A 173 14.84 6.54 3.41
CA GLN A 173 15.64 7.73 3.19
C GLN A 173 17.02 7.45 3.77
N GLU A 174 18.05 7.62 2.95
CA GLU A 174 19.41 7.64 3.45
C GLU A 174 19.62 8.96 4.20
N ILE A 175 20.12 8.86 5.42
CA ILE A 175 20.45 10.00 6.26
C ILE A 175 21.96 10.11 6.23
N GLU A 176 22.44 11.30 5.89
CA GLU A 176 23.87 11.60 5.96
C GLU A 176 24.27 11.72 7.43
N VAL A 177 25.27 10.92 7.82
CA VAL A 177 25.94 10.99 9.12
C VAL A 177 27.33 11.55 8.88
N LEU A 178 27.66 12.63 9.58
CA LEU A 178 28.96 13.28 9.47
C LEU A 178 29.95 12.69 10.48
N PRO A 179 31.26 12.66 10.17
CA PRO A 179 32.28 12.17 11.10
C PRO A 179 32.31 12.92 12.45
N GLU A 180 31.86 14.16 12.49
CA GLU A 180 31.75 14.99 13.68
C GLU A 180 30.48 14.75 14.52
N ASP A 181 29.53 13.94 14.04
CA ASP A 181 28.30 13.68 14.77
C ASP A 181 28.60 12.89 16.07
N PRO A 182 28.01 13.29 17.23
CA PRO A 182 28.30 12.64 18.50
C PRO A 182 27.83 11.19 18.51
N ALA A 183 28.75 10.23 18.59
CA ALA A 183 28.42 8.81 18.62
C ALA A 183 28.73 8.13 19.97
N ARG A 184 27.97 7.09 20.28
CA ARG A 184 28.21 6.13 21.37
C ARG A 184 28.23 4.71 20.82
N GLY A 185 29.15 3.88 21.32
CA GLY A 185 29.33 2.51 20.84
C GLY A 185 30.38 2.41 19.72
N PRO A 186 30.73 1.19 19.28
CA PRO A 186 31.79 0.96 18.32
C PRO A 186 31.39 1.35 16.89
N GLU A 187 32.36 1.77 16.07
CA GLU A 187 32.12 2.05 14.63
C GLU A 187 31.73 0.81 13.84
N THR A 188 32.10 -0.38 14.33
CA THR A 188 31.79 -1.67 13.71
C THR A 188 30.52 -2.29 14.26
N ALA A 189 29.69 -1.53 14.98
CA ALA A 189 28.42 -2.03 15.48
C ALA A 189 27.55 -2.50 14.30
N PRO A 190 26.90 -3.68 14.38
CA PRO A 190 26.03 -4.17 13.32
C PRO A 190 24.73 -3.36 13.16
N ILE A 191 24.38 -2.53 14.15
CA ILE A 191 23.18 -1.70 14.15
C ILE A 191 23.59 -0.26 14.41
N GLU A 192 23.13 0.65 13.55
CA GLU A 192 23.27 2.09 13.72
C GLU A 192 21.90 2.72 13.97
N ILE A 193 21.80 3.58 14.99
CA ILE A 193 20.59 4.33 15.33
C ILE A 193 20.96 5.81 15.30
N VAL A 194 20.31 6.57 14.41
CA VAL A 194 20.47 8.03 14.31
C VAL A 194 19.23 8.70 14.92
N GLU A 195 19.38 9.47 16.00
CA GLU A 195 18.31 10.19 16.68
C GLU A 195 18.35 11.70 16.38
N PHE A 196 17.27 12.21 15.77
CA PHE A 196 16.98 13.65 15.75
C PHE A 196 15.99 13.97 16.86
N SER A 197 16.42 14.80 17.80
CA SER A 197 15.64 15.12 19.01
C SER A 197 15.49 16.63 19.18
N ASP A 198 14.33 17.05 19.65
CA ASP A 198 14.03 18.44 20.01
C ASP A 198 13.84 18.50 21.53
N PHE A 199 14.59 19.39 22.19
CA PHE A 199 14.58 19.55 23.65
C PHE A 199 13.22 19.96 24.20
N ASP A 200 12.38 20.62 23.39
CA ASP A 200 11.05 21.07 23.79
C ASP A 200 9.95 20.06 23.43
N CYS A 201 10.28 18.94 22.76
CA CYS A 201 9.30 17.95 22.34
C CYS A 201 8.99 16.93 23.47
N PRO A 202 7.74 16.88 23.99
CA PRO A 202 7.39 15.95 25.07
C PRO A 202 7.42 14.47 24.63
N TYR A 203 7.37 14.19 23.33
CA TYR A 203 7.52 12.83 22.80
C TYR A 203 8.99 12.39 22.82
N CYS A 204 9.92 13.28 22.45
CA CYS A 204 11.37 13.05 22.52
C CYS A 204 11.80 12.76 23.97
N GLN A 205 11.31 13.53 24.94
CA GLN A 205 11.60 13.28 26.36
C GLN A 205 11.16 11.88 26.82
N ARG A 206 10.02 11.37 26.33
CA ARG A 206 9.57 10.00 26.64
C ARG A 206 10.45 8.95 25.96
N ALA A 207 10.93 9.22 24.76
CA ALA A 207 11.80 8.31 24.01
C ALA A 207 13.16 8.11 24.70
N THR A 208 13.71 9.12 25.37
CA THR A 208 15.03 9.05 26.04
C THR A 208 15.17 7.83 26.97
N ASN A 209 14.14 7.53 27.77
CA ASN A 209 14.16 6.38 28.68
C ASN A 209 14.11 5.04 27.94
N MET A 210 13.43 4.99 26.79
CA MET A 210 13.38 3.80 25.94
C MET A 210 14.74 3.57 25.27
N ILE A 211 15.33 4.61 24.67
CA ILE A 211 16.65 4.52 24.05
C ILE A 211 17.70 4.10 25.07
N ALA A 212 17.70 4.66 26.27
CA ALA A 212 18.64 4.26 27.32
C ALA A 212 18.56 2.76 27.66
N ARG A 213 17.34 2.18 27.68
CA ARG A 213 17.15 0.74 27.89
C ARG A 213 17.70 -0.08 26.73
N VAL A 214 17.44 0.34 25.49
CA VAL A 214 17.97 -0.31 24.29
C VAL A 214 19.50 -0.29 24.29
N LEU A 215 20.13 0.85 24.56
CA LEU A 215 21.60 0.93 24.64
C LEU A 215 22.17 0.05 25.76
N THR A 216 21.45 -0.10 26.87
CA THR A 216 21.86 -0.97 27.99
C THR A 216 21.73 -2.45 27.63
N GLU A 217 20.65 -2.84 26.97
CA GLU A 217 20.35 -4.24 26.65
C GLU A 217 21.24 -4.79 25.52
N TYR A 218 21.50 -3.97 24.50
CA TYR A 218 22.22 -4.40 23.30
C TYR A 218 23.69 -4.00 23.28
N GLY A 219 24.11 -3.01 24.10
CA GLY A 219 25.51 -2.64 24.31
C GLY A 219 26.26 -2.36 23.02
N ASP A 220 27.40 -3.04 22.84
CA ASP A 220 28.31 -2.87 21.69
C ASP A 220 27.73 -3.29 20.34
N GLN A 221 26.50 -3.84 20.31
CA GLN A 221 25.80 -4.10 19.06
C GLN A 221 25.24 -2.83 18.41
N ILE A 222 25.22 -1.70 19.14
CA ILE A 222 24.63 -0.46 18.67
C ILE A 222 25.68 0.64 18.60
N ARG A 223 25.74 1.32 17.45
CA ARG A 223 26.29 2.67 17.31
C ARG A 223 25.12 3.64 17.36
N PHE A 224 25.08 4.48 18.37
CA PHE A 224 24.04 5.47 18.57
C PHE A 224 24.59 6.86 18.27
N ILE A 225 23.96 7.57 17.33
CA ILE A 225 24.33 8.89 16.85
C ILE A 225 23.19 9.85 17.18
#